data_AF-A0A538BAZ6-F1
#
_entry.id   AF-A0A538BAZ6-F1
#
_cell.length_a   1.000
_cell.length_b   1.000
_cell.length_c   1.000
_cell.angle_alpha   90.00
_cell.angle_beta   90.00
_cell.angle_gamma   90.00
#
_symmetry.space_group_name_H-M   'P 1'
#
loop_
_entity.id
_entity.type
_entity.pdbx_description
1 polymer ?
#
loop_
_entity_poly.entity_id
_entity_poly.type
_entity_poly.pdbx_seq_one_letter_code
_entity_poly.pdbx_strand_id
1 'polypeptide(L)'
;MAVAPLDYAPDVSPPEEFIGPPTDPEDERIEVGVVIVGGGPAGLACAIRLTQLLEQEPALAESLGEVPVALVEKGKATGSHLLSGAMMEPSAMRKLFPDLDESDWPTFGTVDTDTVYFLTKRRAIPLKPTPPPFRNHGNHVTSIARLGRFLG
;
A
#
# COMPACT_ATOMS: atom_id res chain seq x y z
N MET A 1 -26.67 13.71 -12.00
CA MET A 1 -26.69 12.63 -10.99
C MET A 1 -25.35 11.92 -11.08
N ALA A 2 -24.64 11.76 -9.97
CA ALA A 2 -23.46 10.92 -9.94
C ALA A 2 -23.94 9.47 -10.02
N VAL A 3 -23.42 8.74 -11.00
CA VAL A 3 -23.71 7.33 -11.19
C VAL A 3 -22.69 6.54 -10.37
N ALA A 4 -23.13 5.58 -9.55
CA ALA A 4 -22.19 4.75 -8.81
C ALA A 4 -21.56 3.74 -9.78
N PRO A 5 -20.22 3.55 -9.79
CA PRO A 5 -19.59 2.51 -10.61
C PRO A 5 -20.14 1.10 -10.35
N LEU A 6 -20.65 0.86 -9.14
CA LEU A 6 -21.33 -0.38 -8.76
C LEU A 6 -22.61 -0.64 -9.56
N ASP A 7 -23.30 0.39 -10.03
CA ASP A 7 -24.52 0.26 -10.84
C ASP A 7 -24.23 -0.25 -12.27
N TYR A 8 -22.95 -0.31 -12.66
CA TYR A 8 -22.46 -0.75 -13.96
C TYR A 8 -21.37 -1.83 -13.80
N ALA A 9 -21.56 -2.70 -12.81
CA ALA A 9 -20.71 -3.86 -12.68
C ALA A 9 -20.74 -4.69 -13.98
N PRO A 10 -19.59 -5.17 -14.48
CA PRO A 10 -19.57 -6.08 -15.61
C PRO A 10 -20.41 -7.33 -15.30
N ASP A 11 -21.01 -7.91 -16.33
CA ASP A 11 -21.79 -9.15 -16.24
C ASP A 11 -20.85 -10.34 -16.05
N VAL A 12 -20.22 -10.39 -14.88
CA VAL A 12 -19.36 -11.47 -14.41
C VAL A 12 -19.80 -11.88 -13.02
N SER A 13 -19.74 -13.18 -12.74
CA SER A 13 -19.99 -13.80 -11.45
C SER A 13 -18.65 -14.30 -10.89
N PRO A 14 -17.91 -13.49 -10.10
CA PRO A 14 -16.56 -13.86 -9.70
C PRO A 14 -16.42 -15.21 -8.98
N PRO A 15 -17.34 -15.61 -8.08
CA PRO A 15 -17.27 -16.92 -7.45
C PRO A 15 -17.42 -18.09 -8.42
N GLU A 16 -18.20 -17.92 -9.49
CA GLU A 16 -18.46 -18.98 -10.47
C GLU A 16 -17.41 -19.01 -11.58
N GLU A 17 -16.84 -17.84 -11.93
CA GLU A 17 -15.91 -17.71 -13.06
C GLU A 17 -14.44 -17.73 -12.67
N PHE A 18 -14.08 -17.24 -11.48
CA PHE A 18 -12.68 -17.00 -11.11
C PHE A 18 -12.22 -17.76 -9.85
N ILE A 19 -13.13 -18.37 -9.09
CA ILE A 19 -12.78 -19.20 -7.92
C ILE A 19 -12.87 -20.67 -8.31
N GLY A 20 -11.70 -21.26 -8.59
CA GLY A 20 -11.57 -22.70 -8.80
C GLY A 20 -11.32 -23.47 -7.50
N PRO A 21 -11.54 -24.80 -7.49
CA PRO A 21 -11.06 -25.64 -6.39
C PRO A 21 -9.53 -25.57 -6.29
N PRO A 22 -8.95 -25.88 -5.11
CA PRO A 22 -7.50 -26.04 -4.98
C PRO A 22 -6.95 -27.01 -6.03
N THR A 23 -5.88 -26.62 -6.72
CA THR A 23 -5.29 -27.42 -7.81
C THR A 23 -4.08 -28.26 -7.36
N ASP A 24 -3.41 -27.84 -6.30
CA ASP A 24 -2.24 -28.53 -5.75
C ASP A 24 -2.63 -29.70 -4.82
N PRO A 25 -1.80 -30.76 -4.74
CA PRO A 25 -1.93 -31.84 -3.76
C PRO A 25 -2.03 -31.33 -2.32
N GLU A 26 -2.71 -32.07 -1.43
CA GLU A 26 -2.88 -31.63 -0.03
C GLU A 26 -1.56 -31.44 0.72
N ASP A 27 -0.54 -32.25 0.42
CA ASP A 27 0.78 -32.17 1.03
C ASP A 27 1.65 -31.02 0.49
N GLU A 28 1.24 -30.38 -0.60
CA GLU A 28 1.89 -29.19 -1.16
C GLU A 28 1.21 -27.87 -0.73
N ARG A 29 0.06 -27.96 -0.05
CA ARG A 29 -0.68 -26.77 0.41
C ARG A 29 -0.05 -26.18 1.66
N ILE A 30 0.01 -24.86 1.69
CA ILE A 30 0.44 -24.10 2.86
C ILE A 30 -0.81 -23.58 3.56
N GLU A 31 -1.11 -24.14 4.73
CA GLU A 31 -2.16 -23.64 5.62
C GLU A 31 -1.70 -22.33 6.27
N VAL A 32 -2.52 -21.28 6.18
CA VAL A 32 -2.19 -19.95 6.69
C VAL A 32 -3.35 -19.39 7.49
N GLY A 33 -3.06 -18.73 8.61
CA GLY A 33 -4.11 -18.10 9.42
C GLY A 33 -4.76 -16.92 8.70
N VAL A 34 -3.94 -16.03 8.15
CA VAL A 34 -4.39 -14.86 7.38
C VAL A 34 -3.54 -14.71 6.12
N VAL A 35 -4.19 -14.61 4.96
CA VAL A 35 -3.53 -14.29 3.68
C VAL A 35 -3.85 -12.87 3.23
N ILE A 36 -2.80 -12.12 2.90
CA ILE A 36 -2.88 -10.76 2.34
C ILE A 36 -2.45 -10.81 0.88
N VAL A 37 -3.36 -10.49 -0.03
CA VAL A 37 -3.09 -10.51 -1.48
C VAL A 37 -2.69 -9.11 -1.94
N GLY A 38 -1.42 -8.94 -2.32
CA GLY A 38 -0.82 -7.72 -2.84
C GLY A 38 0.23 -7.11 -1.91
N GLY A 39 1.48 -7.07 -2.36
CA GLY A 39 2.63 -6.44 -1.69
C GLY A 39 2.77 -4.95 -1.97
N GLY A 40 1.64 -4.23 -1.99
CA GLY A 40 1.61 -2.77 -2.00
C GLY A 40 1.70 -2.18 -0.60
N PRO A 41 1.78 -0.85 -0.45
CA PRO A 41 1.89 -0.19 0.85
C PRO A 41 0.78 -0.58 1.82
N ALA A 42 -0.45 -0.73 1.33
CA ALA A 42 -1.59 -1.15 2.16
C ALA A 42 -1.46 -2.59 2.67
N GLY A 43 -1.13 -3.53 1.78
CA GLY A 43 -0.96 -4.94 2.16
C GLY A 43 0.23 -5.14 3.11
N LEU A 44 1.35 -4.49 2.82
CA LEU A 44 2.54 -4.54 3.68
C LEU A 44 2.28 -3.88 5.04
N ALA A 45 1.65 -2.71 5.09
CA ALA A 45 1.27 -2.09 6.35
C ALA A 45 0.30 -2.95 7.16
N CYS A 46 -0.64 -3.63 6.50
CA CYS A 46 -1.55 -4.58 7.14
C CYS A 46 -0.78 -5.77 7.73
N ALA A 47 0.15 -6.37 6.97
CA ALA A 47 0.95 -7.49 7.43
C ALA A 47 1.80 -7.12 8.65
N ILE A 48 2.56 -6.01 8.55
CA ILE A 48 3.40 -5.49 9.63
C ILE A 48 2.57 -5.22 10.88
N ARG A 49 1.45 -4.51 10.73
CA ARG A 49 0.62 -4.16 11.89
C ARG A 49 -0.02 -5.39 12.52
N LEU A 50 -0.47 -6.34 11.71
CA LEU A 50 -1.04 -7.60 12.21
C LEU A 50 0.01 -8.39 12.99
N THR A 51 1.23 -8.52 12.47
CA THR A 51 2.33 -9.20 13.17
C THR A 51 2.68 -8.49 14.49
N GLN A 52 2.80 -7.16 14.51
CA GLN A 52 3.02 -6.38 15.75
C GLN A 52 1.94 -6.59 16.81
N LEU A 53 0.69 -6.82 16.40
CA LEU A 53 -0.43 -7.11 17.31
C LEU A 53 -0.36 -8.56 17.81
N LEU A 54 -0.05 -9.51 16.94
CA LEU A 54 0.10 -10.93 17.29
C LEU A 54 1.27 -11.17 18.25
N GLU A 55 2.35 -10.39 18.17
CA GLU A 55 3.43 -10.40 19.17
C GLU A 55 2.94 -10.10 20.59
N GLN A 56 1.84 -9.34 20.73
CA GLN A 56 1.23 -9.02 22.03
C GLN A 56 0.20 -10.07 22.46
N GLU A 57 -0.21 -10.97 21.57
CA GLU A 57 -1.21 -12.02 21.81
C GLU A 57 -0.71 -13.40 21.36
N PRO A 58 0.26 -14.02 22.08
CA PRO A 58 0.88 -15.28 21.66
C PRO A 58 -0.12 -16.44 21.48
N ALA A 59 -1.17 -16.50 22.32
CA ALA A 59 -2.19 -17.53 22.21
C ALA A 59 -3.03 -17.40 20.93
N LEU A 60 -3.30 -16.17 20.48
CA LEU A 60 -3.98 -15.93 19.20
C LEU A 60 -3.05 -16.30 18.04
N ALA A 61 -1.78 -15.92 18.11
CA ALA A 61 -0.78 -16.29 17.11
C ALA A 61 -0.67 -17.81 16.95
N GLU A 62 -0.62 -18.57 18.05
CA GLU A 62 -0.59 -20.04 18.02
C GLU A 62 -1.86 -20.62 17.39
N SER A 63 -3.03 -20.03 17.66
CA SER A 63 -4.30 -20.48 17.06
C SER A 63 -4.39 -20.28 15.55
N LEU A 64 -3.57 -19.40 14.98
CA LEU A 64 -3.47 -19.14 13.55
C LEU A 64 -2.53 -20.11 12.82
N GLY A 65 -1.91 -21.06 13.55
CA GLY A 65 -1.05 -22.10 12.99
C GLY A 65 0.41 -21.68 12.81
N GLU A 66 1.19 -22.55 12.15
CA GLU A 66 2.63 -22.35 11.95
C GLU A 66 2.95 -21.12 11.09
N VAL A 67 2.06 -20.79 10.15
CA VAL A 67 2.16 -19.59 9.30
C VAL A 67 0.97 -18.67 9.62
N PRO A 68 1.07 -17.83 10.66
CA PRO A 68 -0.07 -17.03 11.12
C PRO A 68 -0.46 -15.92 10.13
N VAL A 69 0.52 -15.36 9.41
CA VAL A 69 0.32 -14.31 8.41
C VAL A 69 1.16 -14.62 7.17
N ALA A 70 0.53 -14.66 6.01
CA ALA A 70 1.20 -14.76 4.71
C ALA A 70 0.82 -13.57 3.83
N LEU A 71 1.79 -13.04 3.09
CA LEU A 71 1.57 -12.01 2.08
C LEU A 71 2.01 -12.52 0.72
N VAL A 72 1.14 -12.38 -0.28
CA VAL A 72 1.38 -12.84 -1.65
C VAL A 72 1.51 -11.63 -2.57
N GLU A 73 2.64 -11.53 -3.27
CA GLU A 73 2.90 -10.48 -4.25
C GLU A 73 3.29 -11.09 -5.60
N LYS A 74 2.71 -10.56 -6.68
CA LYS A 74 2.98 -11.01 -8.05
C LYS A 74 4.40 -10.68 -8.52
N GLY A 75 4.96 -9.58 -8.02
CA GLY A 75 6.32 -9.14 -8.31
C GLY A 75 7.37 -10.06 -7.70
N LYS A 76 8.54 -10.14 -8.36
CA LYS A 76 9.69 -10.90 -7.85
C LYS A 76 10.15 -10.48 -6.45
N ALA A 77 9.90 -9.23 -6.09
CA ALA A 77 10.11 -8.65 -4.77
C ALA A 77 9.09 -7.54 -4.54
N THR A 78 8.88 -7.18 -3.26
CA THR A 78 8.12 -5.99 -2.86
C THR A 78 8.62 -4.76 -3.63
N GLY A 79 7.70 -3.92 -4.10
CA GLY A 79 8.06 -2.75 -4.92
C GLY A 79 8.32 -3.01 -6.41
N SER A 80 8.36 -4.26 -6.90
CA SER A 80 8.67 -4.54 -8.32
C SER A 80 7.59 -4.05 -9.29
N HIS A 81 6.32 -4.04 -8.87
CA HIS A 81 5.19 -3.56 -9.67
C HIS A 81 4.58 -2.26 -9.14
N LEU A 82 5.21 -1.61 -8.16
CA LEU A 82 4.70 -0.35 -7.61
C LEU A 82 5.17 0.84 -8.47
N LEU A 83 4.22 1.63 -8.95
CA LEU A 83 4.48 2.84 -9.75
C LEU A 83 3.62 4.00 -9.25
N SER A 84 4.26 5.11 -8.86
CA SER A 84 3.62 6.35 -8.43
C SER A 84 4.64 7.48 -8.42
N GLY A 85 4.18 8.72 -8.61
CA GLY A 85 4.99 9.92 -8.33
C GLY A 85 5.25 10.13 -6.83
N ALA A 86 4.47 9.45 -5.98
CA ALA A 86 4.70 9.21 -4.56
C ALA A 86 5.02 10.45 -3.71
N MET A 87 3.95 11.20 -3.44
CA MET A 87 3.88 12.13 -2.33
C MET A 87 3.27 11.43 -1.13
N MET A 88 4.09 11.16 -0.11
CA MET A 88 3.69 10.40 1.07
C MET A 88 3.35 11.33 2.22
N GLU A 89 2.12 11.24 2.73
CA GLU A 89 1.77 11.87 4.00
C GLU A 89 2.41 11.08 5.15
N PRO A 90 3.14 11.73 6.08
CA PRO A 90 3.92 11.03 7.10
C PRO A 90 3.07 10.35 8.17
N SER A 91 1.79 10.72 8.31
CA SER A 91 0.92 10.26 9.40
C SER A 91 0.76 8.74 9.47
N ALA A 92 0.75 8.06 8.32
CA ALA A 92 0.68 6.60 8.27
C ALA A 92 1.98 5.93 8.73
N MET A 93 3.14 6.45 8.30
CA MET A 93 4.45 5.93 8.70
C MET A 93 4.69 6.10 10.20
N ARG A 94 4.39 7.29 10.75
CA ARG A 94 4.49 7.54 12.21
C ARG A 94 3.60 6.62 13.04
N LYS A 95 2.43 6.25 12.53
CA LYS A 95 1.53 5.31 13.21
C LYS A 95 2.05 3.87 13.16
N LEU A 96 2.62 3.47 12.03
CA LEU A 96 3.10 2.10 11.83
C LEU A 96 4.45 1.85 12.52
N PHE A 97 5.30 2.88 12.60
CA PHE A 97 6.62 2.85 13.21
C PHE A 97 6.81 4.06 14.13
N PRO A 98 6.21 4.07 15.33
CA PRO A 98 6.25 5.22 16.23
C PRO A 98 7.66 5.54 16.75
N ASP A 99 8.52 4.53 16.83
CA ASP A 99 9.88 4.64 17.38
C ASP A 99 10.96 4.80 16.30
N LEU A 100 10.58 4.78 15.01
CA LEU A 100 11.51 4.90 13.90
C LEU A 100 11.69 6.37 13.52
N ASP A 101 12.93 6.84 13.52
CA ASP A 101 13.26 8.21 13.14
C ASP A 101 12.92 8.46 11.65
N GLU A 102 12.44 9.66 11.34
CA GLU A 102 12.07 10.02 9.96
C GLU A 102 13.26 10.01 9.00
N SER A 103 14.49 10.19 9.53
CA SER A 103 15.73 10.11 8.75
C SER A 103 16.06 8.71 8.25
N ASP A 104 15.49 7.67 8.87
CA ASP A 104 15.63 6.27 8.46
C ASP A 104 14.60 5.86 7.40
N TRP A 105 13.61 6.71 7.13
CA TRP A 105 12.58 6.39 6.13
C TRP A 105 13.16 6.44 4.71
N PRO A 106 12.64 5.62 3.77
CA PRO A 106 13.12 5.58 2.38
C PRO A 106 12.63 6.78 1.55
N THR A 107 12.85 8.01 2.03
CA THR A 107 12.38 9.26 1.42
C THR A 107 13.55 10.09 0.88
N PHE A 108 13.26 11.04 0.00
CA PHE A 108 14.22 12.01 -0.52
C PHE A 108 14.19 13.34 0.25
N GLY A 109 13.38 13.42 1.32
CA GLY A 109 13.18 14.62 2.13
C GLY A 109 11.73 15.12 2.11
N THR A 110 11.51 16.12 2.96
CA THR A 110 10.23 16.81 3.14
C THR A 110 10.02 17.86 2.06
N VAL A 111 8.77 18.10 1.67
CA VAL A 111 8.40 19.15 0.71
C VAL A 111 8.40 20.51 1.38
N ASP A 112 9.28 21.38 0.89
CA ASP A 112 9.30 22.78 1.31
C ASP A 112 8.34 23.65 0.51
N THR A 113 8.15 23.38 -0.79
CA THR A 113 7.39 24.25 -1.70
C THR A 113 6.63 23.43 -2.75
N ASP A 114 5.37 23.82 -2.99
CA ASP A 114 4.53 23.32 -4.08
C ASP A 114 4.29 24.41 -5.12
N THR A 115 4.31 24.04 -6.40
CA THR A 115 3.87 24.92 -7.48
C THR A 115 2.94 24.17 -8.44
N VAL A 116 1.79 24.78 -8.71
CA VAL A 116 0.82 24.26 -9.68
C VAL A 116 0.74 25.21 -10.87
N TYR A 117 0.74 24.65 -12.07
CA TYR A 117 0.65 25.43 -13.31
C TYR A 117 -0.59 25.05 -14.10
N PHE A 118 -1.30 26.06 -14.59
CA PHE A 118 -2.25 25.91 -15.68
C PHE A 118 -1.51 26.01 -17.02
N LEU A 119 -1.52 24.93 -17.79
CA LEU A 119 -0.79 24.84 -19.05
C LEU A 119 -1.69 25.19 -20.24
N THR A 120 -1.17 26.02 -21.13
CA THR A 120 -1.73 26.28 -22.46
C THR A 120 -0.72 25.83 -23.51
N LYS A 121 -1.12 25.80 -24.79
CA LYS A 121 -0.22 25.42 -25.90
C LYS A 121 1.11 26.19 -25.91
N ARG A 122 1.16 27.42 -25.39
CA ARG A 122 2.35 28.29 -25.47
C ARG A 122 2.84 28.83 -24.12
N ARG A 123 2.14 28.58 -23.02
CA ARG A 123 2.41 29.23 -21.73
C ARG A 123 2.15 28.29 -20.57
N ALA A 124 2.95 28.42 -19.51
CA ALA A 124 2.69 27.87 -18.20
C ALA A 124 2.32 29.02 -17.25
N ILE A 125 1.09 29.02 -16.74
CA ILE A 125 0.56 30.09 -15.88
C ILE A 125 0.54 29.55 -14.45
N PRO A 126 1.35 30.08 -13.51
CA PRO A 126 1.36 29.58 -12.13
C PRO A 126 0.06 29.94 -11.41
N LEU A 127 -0.55 28.97 -10.73
CA LEU A 127 -1.69 29.19 -9.84
C LEU A 127 -1.17 29.66 -8.48
N LYS A 128 -1.42 30.93 -8.15
CA LYS A 128 -1.01 31.54 -6.88
C LYS A 128 -2.22 32.17 -6.20
N PRO A 129 -2.58 31.74 -4.97
CA PRO A 129 -1.91 30.71 -4.15
C PRO A 129 -2.15 29.29 -4.67
N THR A 130 -1.27 28.36 -4.28
CA THR A 130 -1.45 26.93 -4.59
C THR A 130 -2.80 26.44 -4.08
N PRO A 131 -3.64 25.80 -4.94
CA PRO A 131 -4.95 25.33 -4.52
C PRO A 131 -4.83 24.31 -3.38
N PRO A 132 -5.77 24.30 -2.41
CA PRO A 132 -5.70 23.46 -1.22
C PRO A 132 -5.36 21.97 -1.45
N PRO A 133 -5.96 21.23 -2.41
CA PRO A 133 -5.67 19.80 -2.58
C PRO A 133 -4.27 19.50 -3.13
N PHE A 134 -3.52 20.52 -3.57
CA PHE A 134 -2.15 20.37 -4.09
C PHE A 134 -1.09 20.92 -3.13
N ARG A 135 -1.46 21.17 -1.87
CA ARG A 135 -0.51 21.57 -0.82
C ARG A 135 0.05 20.32 -0.16
N ASN A 136 1.35 20.10 -0.30
CA ASN A 136 2.08 18.97 0.24
C ASN A 136 3.14 19.38 1.26
N HIS A 137 3.15 20.63 1.73
CA HIS A 137 4.11 21.07 2.75
C HIS A 137 4.07 20.13 3.98
N GLY A 138 5.22 19.58 4.35
CA GLY A 138 5.33 18.55 5.41
C GLY A 138 5.15 17.10 4.95
N ASN A 139 4.76 16.84 3.69
CA ASN A 139 4.78 15.51 3.09
C ASN A 139 6.20 15.16 2.61
N HIS A 140 6.42 13.89 2.31
CA HIS A 140 7.71 13.39 1.83
C HIS A 140 7.64 13.01 0.35
N VAL A 141 8.67 13.40 -0.39
CA VAL A 141 8.91 12.85 -1.73
C VAL A 141 9.60 11.49 -1.55
N THR A 142 9.09 10.44 -2.18
CA THR A 142 9.70 9.10 -2.09
C THR A 142 9.61 8.35 -3.42
N SER A 143 10.25 7.19 -3.49
CA SER A 143 9.99 6.19 -4.53
C SER A 143 9.08 5.14 -3.93
N ILE A 144 7.87 4.97 -4.48
CA ILE A 144 6.93 3.96 -3.97
C ILE A 144 7.50 2.54 -4.04
N ALA A 145 8.37 2.28 -5.02
CA ALA A 145 9.07 1.01 -5.15
C ALA A 145 10.14 0.82 -4.06
N ARG A 146 10.80 1.89 -3.61
CA ARG A 146 11.71 1.81 -2.45
C ARG A 146 10.94 1.67 -1.15
N LEU A 147 9.81 2.37 -1.00
CA LEU A 147 8.94 2.21 0.15
C LEU A 147 8.41 0.77 0.26
N GLY A 148 7.97 0.16 -0.85
CA GLY A 148 7.58 -1.25 -0.86
C GLY A 148 8.70 -2.19 -0.38
N ARG A 149 9.93 -2.00 -0.88
CA ARG A 149 11.12 -2.78 -0.44
C ARG A 149 11.55 -2.53 0.99
N PHE A 150 11.24 -1.35 1.52
CA PHE A 150 11.55 -1.01 2.91
C PHE A 150 10.55 -1.68 3.86
N LEU A 151 9.29 -1.76 3.45
CA LEU A 151 8.21 -2.30 4.28
C LEU A 151 8.18 -3.84 4.33
N GLY A 152 8.58 -4.53 3.26
CA GLY A 152 8.61 -6.00 3.24
C GLY A 152 9.95 -6.51 2.78
#